data_AF-A0A4P6M5Y1-F1
#
_entry.id   AF-A0A4P6M5Y1-F1
#
_cell.length_a   1.000
_cell.length_b   1.000
_cell.length_c   1.000
_cell.angle_alpha   90.00
_cell.angle_beta   90.00
_cell.angle_gamma   90.00
#
_symmetry.space_group_name_H-M   'P 1'
#
loop_
_entity.id
_entity.type
_entity.pdbx_description
1 polymer ?
#
loop_
_entity_poly.entity_id
_entity_poly.type
_entity_poly.pdbx_seq_one_letter_code
_entity_poly.pdbx_strand_id
1 'polypeptide(L)'
;MGKRLRFKAPEELAETWEAYKKDCDNQMVLTHDFSSKNSEFVSKKLKRSITYTIEGFCVFAKIPRSAFYDTYEKKKGYSDIVTRMKEECEVDARKKFELQVIPSQLAGLWMSKYGYTTKQDTNISGSLDTEKTKLDDLIRQMRGGDG
;
A
#
# COMPACT_ATOMS: atom_id res chain seq x y z
N MET A 1 -11.08 -1.91 37.09
CA MET A 1 -12.29 -1.51 36.35
C MET A 1 -12.10 -1.83 34.88
N GLY A 2 -12.96 -2.66 34.28
CA GLY A 2 -12.80 -3.07 32.87
C GLY A 2 -13.03 -1.90 31.92
N LYS A 3 -12.09 -1.66 31.00
CA LYS A 3 -12.23 -0.66 29.93
C LYS A 3 -13.51 -0.98 29.15
N ARG A 4 -14.43 0.00 29.02
CA ARG A 4 -15.62 -0.17 28.19
C ARG A 4 -15.18 -0.44 26.74
N LEU A 5 -15.63 -1.56 26.18
CA LEU A 5 -15.36 -1.91 24.80
C LEU A 5 -16.16 -1.01 23.85
N ARG A 6 -15.57 -0.65 22.71
CA ARG A 6 -16.25 0.12 21.66
C ARG A 6 -17.30 -0.73 20.92
N PHE A 7 -17.00 -2.00 20.72
CA PHE A 7 -17.91 -3.00 20.16
C PHE A 7 -18.21 -4.04 21.23
N LYS A 8 -19.48 -4.19 21.59
CA LYS A 8 -19.94 -5.14 22.61
C LYS A 8 -20.22 -6.52 22.04
N ALA A 9 -20.55 -6.58 20.76
CA ALA A 9 -20.79 -7.80 20.01
C ALA A 9 -19.88 -7.88 18.76
N PRO A 10 -19.46 -9.08 18.32
CA PRO A 10 -18.71 -9.27 17.07
C PRO A 10 -19.43 -8.70 15.84
N GLU A 11 -20.75 -8.80 15.81
CA GLU A 11 -21.60 -8.32 14.72
C GLU A 11 -21.48 -6.80 14.55
N GLU A 12 -21.42 -6.04 15.66
CA GLU A 12 -21.21 -4.59 15.62
C GLU A 12 -19.87 -4.22 15.00
N LEU A 13 -18.82 -5.02 15.22
CA LEU A 13 -17.51 -4.80 14.60
C LEU A 13 -17.61 -5.04 13.08
N ALA A 14 -18.24 -6.15 12.67
CA ALA A 14 -18.40 -6.48 11.26
C ALA A 14 -19.24 -5.44 10.50
N GLU A 15 -20.37 -5.02 11.06
CA GLU A 15 -21.23 -3.98 10.45
C GLU A 15 -20.50 -2.64 10.32
N THR A 16 -19.72 -2.26 11.35
CA THR A 16 -18.94 -1.01 11.30
C THR A 16 -17.83 -1.11 10.26
N TRP A 17 -17.24 -2.29 10.08
CA TRP A 17 -16.25 -2.53 9.03
C TRP A 17 -16.85 -2.40 7.62
N GLU A 18 -18.02 -2.96 7.38
CA GLU A 18 -18.75 -2.78 6.10
C GLU A 18 -19.10 -1.30 5.84
N ALA A 19 -19.55 -0.59 6.87
CA ALA A 19 -19.83 0.85 6.77
C ALA A 19 -18.57 1.64 6.40
N TYR A 20 -17.42 1.31 6.99
CA TYR A 20 -16.14 1.94 6.66
C TYR A 20 -15.68 1.63 5.23
N LYS A 21 -15.82 0.40 4.74
CA LYS A 21 -15.52 0.07 3.34
C LYS A 21 -16.38 0.90 2.38
N LYS A 22 -17.68 1.03 2.66
CA LYS A 22 -18.59 1.85 1.87
C LYS A 22 -18.21 3.33 1.87
N ASP A 23 -17.75 3.86 3.00
CA ASP A 23 -17.20 5.22 3.08
C ASP A 23 -15.96 5.36 2.17
N CYS A 24 -15.01 4.44 2.27
CA CYS A 24 -13.80 4.42 1.43
C CYS A 24 -14.12 4.40 -0.07
N ASP A 25 -15.18 3.71 -0.49
CA ASP A 25 -15.57 3.63 -1.89
C ASP A 25 -16.30 4.87 -2.43
N ASN A 26 -16.69 5.80 -1.55
CA ASN A 26 -17.52 6.96 -1.90
C ASN A 26 -16.88 8.30 -1.50
N GLN A 27 -15.56 8.44 -1.67
CA GLN A 27 -14.86 9.70 -1.37
C GLN A 27 -15.14 10.75 -2.46
N MET A 28 -15.65 11.91 -2.06
CA MET A 28 -15.92 13.02 -2.98
C MET A 28 -14.70 13.93 -3.07
N VAL A 29 -14.10 14.04 -4.26
CA VAL A 29 -12.94 14.90 -4.51
C VAL A 29 -13.29 15.93 -5.57
N LEU A 30 -12.97 17.20 -5.30
CA LEU A 30 -13.03 18.25 -6.31
C LEU A 30 -11.76 18.17 -7.16
N THR A 31 -11.90 17.83 -8.43
CA THR A 31 -10.78 17.79 -9.37
C THR A 31 -10.85 19.00 -10.28
N HIS A 32 -9.73 19.70 -10.42
CA HIS A 32 -9.52 20.76 -11.38
C HIS A 32 -8.69 20.20 -12.54
N ASP A 33 -9.23 20.28 -13.76
CA ASP A 33 -8.52 19.84 -14.96
C ASP A 33 -8.72 20.85 -16.09
N PHE A 34 -7.75 20.93 -16.99
CA PHE A 34 -7.81 21.83 -18.13
C PHE A 34 -8.53 21.15 -19.30
N SER A 35 -9.68 21.67 -19.69
CA SER A 35 -10.41 21.17 -20.85
C SER A 35 -9.81 21.75 -22.12
N SER A 36 -8.99 20.97 -22.84
CA SER A 36 -8.43 21.41 -24.13
C SER A 36 -9.50 21.74 -25.19
N LYS A 37 -10.71 21.19 -25.05
CA LYS A 37 -11.84 21.49 -25.95
C LYS A 37 -12.42 22.88 -25.72
N ASN A 38 -12.41 23.35 -24.48
CA ASN A 38 -12.99 24.63 -24.08
C ASN A 38 -11.93 25.68 -23.74
N SER A 39 -10.65 25.29 -23.72
CA SER A 39 -9.51 26.10 -23.27
C SER A 39 -9.72 26.75 -21.89
N GLU A 40 -10.38 26.03 -20.97
CA GLU A 40 -10.72 26.52 -19.63
C GLU A 40 -10.43 25.48 -18.55
N PHE A 41 -10.19 25.94 -17.33
CA PHE A 41 -10.10 25.06 -16.16
C PHE A 41 -11.50 24.68 -15.68
N VAL A 42 -11.83 23.39 -15.77
CA VAL A 42 -13.11 22.84 -15.33
C VAL A 42 -12.92 22.15 -14.00
N SER A 43 -13.80 22.48 -13.05
CA SER A 43 -13.83 21.84 -11.73
C SER A 43 -15.01 20.86 -11.68
N LYS A 44 -14.75 19.58 -11.41
CA LYS A 44 -15.81 18.57 -11.29
C LYS A 44 -15.68 17.81 -9.98
N LYS A 45 -16.80 17.59 -9.29
CA LYS A 45 -16.87 16.65 -8.17
C LYS A 45 -16.87 15.24 -8.73
N LEU A 46 -15.84 14.47 -8.40
CA LEU A 46 -15.70 13.08 -8.80
C LEU A 46 -15.72 12.19 -7.57
N LYS A 47 -16.41 11.06 -7.69
CA LYS A 47 -16.29 9.97 -6.72
C LYS A 47 -14.97 9.24 -6.97
N ARG A 48 -14.22 9.02 -5.90
CA ARG A 48 -13.00 8.22 -5.88
C ARG A 48 -13.15 7.15 -4.81
N SER A 49 -12.56 5.98 -5.06
CA SER A 49 -12.41 4.94 -4.06
C SER A 49 -10.96 4.98 -3.54
N ILE A 50 -10.81 4.86 -2.23
CA ILE A 50 -9.50 4.76 -1.56
C ILE A 50 -9.35 3.36 -0.97
N THR A 51 -8.11 2.91 -0.83
CA THR A 51 -7.81 1.61 -0.21
C THR A 51 -8.18 1.63 1.27
N TYR A 52 -8.88 0.61 1.73
CA TYR A 52 -9.18 0.50 3.16
C TYR A 52 -8.01 -0.07 3.95
N THR A 53 -7.85 0.41 5.19
CA THR A 53 -6.78 -0.01 6.09
C THR A 53 -7.33 -0.21 7.51
N ILE A 54 -6.68 -1.07 8.31
CA ILE A 54 -7.03 -1.20 9.73
C ILE A 54 -6.83 0.13 10.46
N GLU A 55 -5.80 0.89 10.08
CA GLU A 55 -5.53 2.20 10.65
C GLU A 55 -6.63 3.21 10.34
N GLY A 56 -7.09 3.27 9.08
CA GLY A 56 -8.21 4.11 8.68
C GLY A 56 -9.51 3.69 9.37
N PHE A 57 -9.76 2.39 9.51
CA PHE A 57 -10.91 1.88 10.27
C PHE A 57 -10.85 2.29 11.74
N CYS A 58 -9.68 2.20 12.38
CA CYS A 58 -9.51 2.61 13.77
C CYS A 58 -9.86 4.10 13.95
N VAL A 59 -9.45 4.96 13.01
CA VAL A 59 -9.82 6.38 13.00
C VAL A 59 -11.33 6.54 12.81
N PHE A 60 -11.93 5.87 11.83
CA PHE A 60 -13.37 5.89 11.55
C PHE A 60 -14.20 5.46 12.77
N ALA A 61 -13.81 4.37 13.42
CA ALA A 61 -14.48 3.80 14.59
C ALA A 61 -14.19 4.57 15.89
N LYS A 62 -13.27 5.55 15.87
CA LYS A 62 -12.76 6.32 17.02
C LYS A 62 -12.13 5.44 18.09
N ILE A 63 -11.27 4.51 17.67
CA ILE A 63 -10.53 3.60 18.55
C ILE A 63 -9.03 3.77 18.28
N PRO A 64 -8.18 3.86 19.32
CA PRO A 64 -6.74 3.75 19.13
C PRO A 64 -6.36 2.38 18.54
N ARG A 65 -5.46 2.38 17.55
CA ARG A 65 -4.99 1.14 16.89
C ARG A 65 -4.45 0.09 17.87
N SER A 66 -3.68 0.53 18.87
CA SER A 66 -3.15 -0.36 19.92
C SER A 66 -4.29 -1.06 20.67
N ALA A 67 -5.30 -0.28 21.09
CA ALA A 67 -6.47 -0.82 21.77
C ALA A 67 -7.28 -1.77 20.88
N PHE A 68 -7.35 -1.53 19.56
CA PHE A 68 -8.01 -2.43 18.63
C PHE A 68 -7.35 -3.82 18.63
N TYR A 69 -6.03 -3.90 18.44
CA TYR A 69 -5.32 -5.17 18.44
C TYR A 69 -5.34 -5.84 19.82
N ASP A 70 -5.05 -5.10 20.89
CA ASP A 70 -5.05 -5.67 22.25
C ASP A 70 -6.40 -6.27 22.65
N THR A 71 -7.49 -5.69 22.15
CA THR A 71 -8.85 -6.08 22.52
C THR A 71 -9.43 -7.13 21.58
N TYR A 72 -9.50 -6.84 20.28
CA TYR A 72 -10.34 -7.59 19.35
C TYR A 72 -9.58 -8.71 18.64
N GLU A 73 -8.27 -8.58 18.46
CA GLU A 73 -7.47 -9.62 17.82
C GLU A 73 -7.40 -10.89 18.67
N LYS A 74 -7.31 -10.73 19.99
CA LYS A 74 -7.12 -11.83 20.96
C LYS A 74 -8.44 -12.38 21.51
N LYS A 75 -9.57 -11.68 21.30
CA LYS A 75 -10.85 -12.04 21.92
C LYS A 75 -11.63 -13.00 21.02
N LYS A 76 -12.07 -14.13 21.59
CA LYS A 76 -12.90 -15.14 20.92
C LYS A 76 -14.13 -14.50 20.27
N GLY A 77 -14.40 -14.86 19.02
CA GLY A 77 -15.50 -14.32 18.21
C GLY A 77 -15.12 -13.07 17.41
N TYR A 78 -14.11 -12.30 17.85
CA TYR A 78 -13.61 -11.14 17.12
C TYR A 78 -12.36 -11.46 16.29
N SER A 79 -11.53 -12.40 16.75
CA SER A 79 -10.28 -12.81 16.08
C SER A 79 -10.45 -13.11 14.59
N ASP A 80 -11.51 -13.84 14.24
CA ASP A 80 -11.77 -14.26 12.86
C ASP A 80 -12.19 -13.06 12.00
N ILE A 81 -12.96 -12.13 12.58
CA ILE A 81 -13.34 -10.87 11.92
C ILE A 81 -12.08 -10.03 11.69
N VAL A 82 -11.24 -9.85 12.71
CA VAL A 82 -9.99 -9.07 12.60
C VAL A 82 -9.04 -9.69 11.56
N THR A 83 -8.98 -11.02 11.48
CA THR A 83 -8.18 -11.72 10.46
C THR A 83 -8.72 -11.44 9.06
N ARG A 84 -10.03 -11.59 8.84
CA ARG A 84 -10.67 -11.24 7.56
C ARG A 84 -10.48 -9.78 7.18
N MET A 85 -10.58 -8.85 8.14
CA MET A 85 -10.32 -7.43 7.88
C MET A 85 -8.90 -7.22 7.32
N LYS A 86 -7.89 -7.93 7.83
CA LYS A 86 -6.51 -7.84 7.32
C LYS A 86 -6.38 -8.42 5.91
N GLU A 87 -6.95 -9.59 5.68
CA GLU A 87 -6.96 -10.25 4.36
C GLU A 87 -7.68 -9.39 3.32
N GLU A 88 -8.82 -8.81 3.69
CA GLU A 88 -9.56 -7.89 2.85
C GLU A 88 -8.68 -6.67 2.51
N CYS A 89 -7.95 -6.09 3.47
CA CYS A 89 -7.09 -4.91 3.21
C CYS A 89 -6.04 -5.21 2.12
N GLU A 90 -5.46 -6.41 2.16
CA GLU A 90 -4.53 -6.85 1.12
C GLU A 90 -5.23 -7.05 -0.22
N VAL A 91 -6.36 -7.76 -0.22
CA VAL A 91 -7.13 -8.07 -1.44
C VAL A 91 -7.61 -6.79 -2.13
N ASP A 92 -8.01 -5.77 -1.37
CA ASP A 92 -8.42 -4.47 -1.91
C ASP A 92 -7.27 -3.70 -2.54
N ALA A 93 -6.14 -3.59 -1.82
CA ALA A 93 -4.96 -2.93 -2.35
C ALA A 93 -4.52 -3.58 -3.67
N ARG A 94 -4.52 -4.92 -3.71
CA ARG A 94 -4.19 -5.69 -4.91
C ARG A 94 -5.18 -5.46 -6.04
N LYS A 95 -6.49 -5.60 -5.79
CA LYS A 95 -7.53 -5.37 -6.80
C LYS A 95 -7.48 -3.96 -7.36
N LYS A 96 -7.33 -2.94 -6.52
CA LYS A 96 -7.25 -1.55 -6.93
C LYS A 96 -5.96 -1.25 -7.70
N PHE A 97 -4.86 -1.93 -7.39
CA PHE A 97 -3.65 -1.88 -8.20
C PHE A 97 -3.85 -2.54 -9.58
N GLU A 98 -4.39 -3.76 -9.61
CA GLU A 98 -4.71 -4.50 -10.86
C GLU A 98 -5.66 -3.72 -11.77
N LEU A 99 -6.62 -2.99 -11.19
CA LEU A 99 -7.59 -2.14 -11.91
C LEU A 99 -7.07 -0.71 -12.17
N GLN A 100 -5.81 -0.41 -11.88
CA GLN A 100 -5.19 0.92 -12.05
C GLN A 100 -5.93 2.06 -11.32
N VAL A 101 -6.70 1.73 -10.27
CA VAL A 101 -7.30 2.71 -9.36
C VAL A 101 -6.22 3.35 -8.49
N ILE A 102 -5.20 2.56 -8.08
CA ILE A 102 -3.99 3.07 -7.43
C ILE A 102 -2.92 3.30 -8.51
N PRO A 103 -2.30 4.49 -8.57
CA PRO A 103 -1.17 4.74 -9.47
C PRO A 103 -0.04 3.74 -9.24
N SER A 104 0.52 3.18 -10.31
CA SER A 104 1.55 2.14 -10.23
C SER A 104 2.83 2.60 -9.51
N GLN A 105 3.11 3.89 -9.54
CA GLN A 105 4.20 4.53 -8.79
C GLN A 105 4.08 4.33 -7.26
N LEU A 106 2.84 4.21 -6.76
CA LEU A 106 2.56 4.00 -5.35
C LEU A 106 2.46 2.51 -4.99
N ALA A 107 2.56 1.60 -5.96
CA ALA A 107 2.42 0.17 -5.73
C ALA A 107 3.42 -0.37 -4.71
N GLY A 108 4.68 0.08 -4.78
CA GLY A 108 5.70 -0.29 -3.79
C GLY A 108 5.33 0.14 -2.36
N LEU A 109 4.73 1.33 -2.19
CA LEU A 109 4.30 1.81 -0.88
C LEU A 109 3.15 0.97 -0.30
N TRP A 110 2.15 0.67 -1.13
CA TRP A 110 0.96 -0.04 -0.67
C TRP A 110 1.18 -1.55 -0.53
N MET A 111 1.92 -2.15 -1.46
CA MET A 111 2.09 -3.60 -1.53
C MET A 111 3.25 -4.09 -0.66
N SER A 112 4.25 -3.24 -0.34
CA SER A 112 5.38 -3.65 0.51
C SER A 112 4.96 -4.12 1.91
N LYS A 113 3.90 -3.54 2.48
CA LYS A 113 3.36 -3.96 3.79
C LYS A 113 2.87 -5.42 3.78
N TYR A 114 2.53 -5.95 2.61
CA TYR A 114 2.06 -7.33 2.42
C TYR A 114 3.15 -8.26 1.86
N GLY A 115 4.41 -7.84 1.87
CA GLY A 115 5.55 -8.66 1.44
C GLY A 115 5.80 -8.68 -0.07
N TYR A 116 5.07 -7.89 -0.86
CA TYR A 116 5.36 -7.75 -2.28
C TYR A 116 6.60 -6.87 -2.48
N THR A 117 7.48 -7.29 -3.38
CA THR A 117 8.70 -6.57 -3.72
C THR A 117 8.79 -6.37 -5.23
N THR A 118 9.42 -5.27 -5.66
CA THR A 118 9.74 -5.07 -7.07
C THR A 118 11.09 -5.70 -7.36
N LYS A 119 11.13 -6.68 -8.26
CA LYS A 119 12.40 -7.17 -8.82
C LYS A 119 12.92 -6.14 -9.80
N GLN A 120 14.01 -5.47 -9.45
CA GLN A 120 14.78 -4.66 -10.39
C GLN A 120 15.90 -5.54 -10.96
N ASP A 121 15.76 -5.95 -12.22
CA ASP A 121 16.88 -6.51 -12.96
C ASP A 121 17.87 -5.38 -13.24
N THR A 122 18.89 -5.30 -12.38
CA THR A 122 19.97 -4.35 -12.59
C THR A 122 20.84 -4.93 -13.70
N ASN A 123 20.78 -4.35 -14.90
CA ASN A 123 21.69 -4.70 -15.98
C ASN A 123 23.10 -4.23 -15.62
N ILE A 124 23.86 -5.06 -14.91
CA ILE A 124 25.28 -4.86 -14.61
C ILE A 124 26.10 -5.23 -15.86
N SER A 125 25.83 -4.63 -17.02
CA SER A 125 26.69 -4.87 -18.19
C SER A 125 27.89 -3.92 -18.17
N GLY A 126 27.65 -2.61 -18.00
CA GLY A 126 28.72 -1.60 -18.09
C GLY A 126 29.77 -1.62 -16.97
N SER A 127 29.41 -2.06 -15.76
CA SER A 127 30.36 -2.15 -14.62
C SER A 127 31.28 -3.37 -14.74
N LEU A 128 30.80 -4.45 -15.33
CA LEU A 128 31.55 -5.70 -15.50
C LEU A 128 32.64 -5.56 -16.58
N ASP A 129 32.36 -4.83 -17.66
CA ASP A 129 33.35 -4.59 -18.73
C ASP A 129 34.48 -3.65 -18.26
N THR A 130 34.14 -2.65 -17.44
CA THR A 130 35.14 -1.75 -16.85
C THR A 130 36.00 -2.45 -15.79
N GLU A 131 35.43 -3.38 -15.00
CA GLU A 131 36.20 -4.19 -14.06
C GLU A 131 37.10 -5.21 -14.75
N LYS A 132 36.64 -5.84 -15.84
CA LYS A 132 37.50 -6.70 -16.68
C LYS A 132 38.70 -5.94 -17.24
N THR A 133 38.46 -4.75 -17.81
CA THR A 133 39.53 -3.93 -18.40
C THR A 133 40.59 -3.55 -17.35
N LYS A 134 40.16 -3.19 -16.12
CA LYS A 134 41.09 -2.89 -15.01
C LYS A 134 41.89 -4.11 -14.57
N LEU A 135 41.26 -5.28 -14.54
CA LEU A 135 41.94 -6.53 -14.20
C LEU A 135 42.98 -6.89 -15.27
N ASP A 136 42.66 -6.73 -16.54
CA ASP A 136 43.58 -6.98 -17.65
C ASP A 136 44.78 -6.02 -17.62
N ASP A 137 44.56 -4.74 -17.31
CA ASP A 137 45.63 -3.76 -17.14
C ASP A 137 46.57 -4.09 -15.96
N LEU A 138 46.02 -4.57 -14.83
CA LEU A 138 46.82 -5.02 -13.69
C LEU A 138 47.64 -6.27 -14.02
N ILE A 139 47.06 -7.24 -14.74
CA ILE A 139 47.77 -8.44 -15.19
C ILE A 139 48.91 -8.05 -16.15
N ARG A 140 48.68 -7.07 -17.04
CA ARG A 140 49.71 -6.56 -17.94
C ARG A 140 50.86 -5.88 -17.18
N GLN A 141 50.54 -5.10 -16.14
CA GLN A 141 51.56 -4.46 -15.28
C GLN A 141 52.38 -5.48 -14.48
N MET A 142 51.73 -6.55 -13.96
CA MET A 142 52.44 -7.60 -13.21
C MET A 142 53.31 -8.51 -14.07
N ARG A 143 53.01 -8.64 -15.37
CA ARG A 143 53.81 -9.44 -16.30
C ARG A 143 55.09 -8.75 -16.79
N GLY A 144 55.34 -7.51 -16.35
CA GLY A 144 56.48 -6.72 -16.79
C GLY A 144 56.25 -6.20 -18.21
N GLY A 145 56.02 -4.90 -18.34
CA GLY A 145 56.05 -4.25 -19.64
C GLY A 145 57.48 -4.27 -20.18
N ASP A 146 57.78 -5.21 -21.07
CA ASP A 146 58.79 -4.98 -22.09
C ASP A 146 58.23 -3.93 -23.05
N GLY A 147 59.03 -2.88 -23.28
CA GLY A 147 58.76 -1.83 -24.25
C GLY A 147 58.75 -2.31 -25.69
#